data_AF-A0A1F4UJQ3-F1
#
_entry.id   AF-A0A1F4UJQ3-F1
#
_cell.length_a   1.000
_cell.length_b   1.000
_cell.length_c   1.000
_cell.angle_alpha   90.00
_cell.angle_beta   90.00
_cell.angle_gamma   90.00
#
_symmetry.space_group_name_H-M   'P 1'
#
loop_
_entity.id
_entity.type
_entity.pdbx_description
1 polymer ?
#
loop_
_entity_poly.entity_id
_entity_poly.type
_entity_poly.pdbx_seq_one_letter_code
_entity_poly.pdbx_strand_id
1 'polypeptide(L)'
;MPDFKEPEEFDSDERNQSEQEEISLKKARIAEALNLDYISHDNPSPKNQYTALEQLILFEFDAIDNPEIKKELPEIKREIISMSKSLDFLEYDISEQEDIDEKALNIKIAKYVARGYITDDNISDTVSLTSLEQTIYFKYCSLSLEELKEIKREIVAEQINLRGGSVMSKDEYTKDQYRNAIQY
;
A
#
# COMPACT_ATOMS: atom_id res chain seq x y z
N MET A 1 31.33 3.43 50.28
CA MET A 1 30.30 2.60 49.62
C MET A 1 29.91 3.34 48.36
N PRO A 2 30.05 2.77 47.16
CA PRO A 2 29.63 3.44 45.93
C PRO A 2 28.10 3.45 45.84
N ASP A 3 27.53 4.62 45.58
CA ASP A 3 26.10 4.81 45.30
C ASP A 3 25.73 4.02 44.04
N PHE A 4 24.95 2.96 44.22
CA PHE A 4 24.23 2.32 43.13
C PHE A 4 23.11 3.28 42.72
N LYS A 5 23.27 3.94 41.57
CA LYS A 5 22.13 4.53 40.87
C LYS A 5 21.24 3.38 40.42
N GLU A 6 20.00 3.37 40.89
CA GLU A 6 18.96 2.49 40.35
C GLU A 6 18.86 2.71 38.84
N PRO A 7 18.68 1.64 38.05
CA PRO A 7 18.50 1.77 36.62
C PRO A 7 17.23 2.57 36.35
N GLU A 8 17.35 3.63 35.55
CA GLU A 8 16.21 4.39 35.02
C GLU A 8 15.21 3.41 34.39
N GLU A 9 14.01 3.35 34.95
CA GLU A 9 12.86 2.68 34.33
C GLU A 9 12.65 3.34 32.97
N PHE A 10 13.03 2.65 31.89
CA PHE A 10 12.79 3.11 30.53
C PHE A 10 11.28 3.14 30.31
N ASP A 11 10.74 4.35 30.15
CA ASP A 11 9.31 4.67 30.12
C ASP A 11 8.57 3.87 29.02
N SER A 12 7.87 2.81 29.42
CA SER A 12 7.10 1.94 28.52
C SER A 12 5.87 2.64 27.94
N ASP A 13 5.43 3.74 28.55
CA ASP A 13 4.20 4.44 28.22
C ASP A 13 4.37 5.38 27.01
N GLU A 14 5.55 5.96 26.80
CA GLU A 14 5.84 6.84 25.66
C GLU A 14 5.92 6.08 24.32
N ARG A 15 6.48 4.86 24.33
CA ARG A 15 6.55 4.02 23.10
C ARG A 15 5.18 3.60 22.61
N ASN A 16 4.27 3.26 23.54
CA ASN A 16 2.91 2.87 23.22
C ASN A 16 2.07 4.03 22.64
N GLN A 17 2.33 5.27 23.06
CA GLN A 17 1.65 6.45 22.51
C GLN A 17 2.11 6.75 21.08
N SER A 18 3.41 6.71 20.82
CA SER A 18 3.98 6.92 19.49
C SER A 18 3.45 5.92 18.44
N GLU A 19 3.38 4.64 18.80
CA GLU A 19 2.83 3.61 17.91
C GLU A 19 1.33 3.81 17.61
N GLN A 20 0.54 4.23 18.61
CA GLN A 20 -0.87 4.53 18.43
C GLN A 20 -1.09 5.77 17.54
N GLU A 21 -0.26 6.79 17.68
CA GLU A 21 -0.27 7.98 16.82
C GLU A 21 0.06 7.63 15.36
N GLU A 22 1.08 6.80 15.12
CA GLU A 22 1.44 6.34 13.77
C GLU A 22 0.29 5.55 13.12
N ILE A 23 -0.34 4.63 13.87
CA ILE A 23 -1.49 3.86 13.41
C ILE A 23 -2.66 4.78 13.06
N SER A 24 -2.95 5.76 13.91
CA SER A 24 -4.02 6.74 13.69
C SER A 24 -3.76 7.57 12.43
N LEU A 25 -2.52 8.04 12.24
CA LEU A 25 -2.13 8.81 11.07
C LEU A 25 -2.24 8.00 9.77
N LYS A 26 -1.81 6.73 9.78
CA LYS A 26 -2.00 5.82 8.64
C LYS A 26 -3.48 5.67 8.28
N LYS A 27 -4.35 5.43 9.28
CA LYS A 27 -5.80 5.34 9.06
C LYS A 27 -6.37 6.65 8.50
N ALA A 28 -5.95 7.79 9.02
CA ALA A 28 -6.39 9.11 8.55
C ALA A 28 -6.00 9.36 7.08
N ARG A 29 -4.74 9.09 6.70
CA ARG A 29 -4.27 9.21 5.32
C ARG A 29 -5.05 8.34 4.35
N ILE A 30 -5.31 7.07 4.72
CA ILE A 30 -6.12 6.17 3.89
C ILE A 30 -7.57 6.66 3.83
N ALA A 31 -8.13 7.17 4.93
CA ALA A 31 -9.49 7.70 4.98
C ALA A 31 -9.66 8.94 4.09
N GLU A 32 -8.67 9.83 4.06
CA GLU A 32 -8.67 10.98 3.16
C GLU A 32 -8.58 10.55 1.69
N ALA A 33 -7.66 9.65 1.37
CA ALA A 33 -7.53 9.15 0.01
C ALA A 33 -8.77 8.37 -0.46
N LEU A 34 -9.51 7.73 0.45
CA LEU A 34 -10.82 7.16 0.17
C LEU A 34 -11.89 8.23 -0.07
N ASN A 35 -11.89 9.33 0.71
CA ASN A 35 -12.84 10.44 0.54
C ASN A 35 -12.59 11.24 -0.75
N LEU A 36 -11.34 11.30 -1.21
CA LEU A 36 -10.93 11.99 -2.44
C LEU A 36 -11.02 11.09 -3.69
N ASP A 37 -11.60 9.90 -3.59
CA ASP A 37 -11.71 8.91 -4.67
C ASP A 37 -10.34 8.53 -5.30
N TYR A 38 -9.26 8.54 -4.52
CA TYR A 38 -7.96 8.01 -4.96
C TYR A 38 -7.86 6.50 -4.76
N ILE A 39 -8.61 5.99 -3.78
CA ILE A 39 -8.76 4.57 -3.51
C ILE A 39 -10.24 4.24 -3.47
N SER A 40 -10.60 3.08 -4.01
CA SER A 40 -11.94 2.54 -3.89
C SER A 40 -11.99 1.39 -2.88
N HIS A 41 -13.16 1.19 -2.28
CA HIS A 41 -13.49 -0.07 -1.61
C HIS A 41 -14.45 -0.93 -2.45
N ASP A 42 -14.65 -0.57 -3.72
CA ASP A 42 -15.49 -1.31 -4.64
C ASP A 42 -14.78 -2.57 -5.16
N ASN A 43 -15.57 -3.44 -5.78
CA ASN A 43 -15.12 -4.49 -6.69
C ASN A 43 -13.91 -5.32 -6.19
N PRO A 44 -14.12 -6.33 -5.33
CA PRO A 44 -13.04 -7.18 -4.83
C PRO A 44 -12.30 -7.91 -5.95
N SER A 45 -10.99 -8.06 -5.82
CA SER A 45 -10.17 -8.80 -6.78
C SER A 45 -10.61 -10.27 -6.86
N PRO A 46 -10.79 -10.84 -8.07
CA PRO A 46 -11.07 -12.26 -8.23
C PRO A 46 -9.99 -13.18 -7.64
N LYS A 47 -8.72 -12.74 -7.59
CA LYS A 47 -7.60 -13.57 -7.13
C LYS A 47 -7.52 -13.70 -5.61
N ASN A 48 -7.80 -12.63 -4.86
CA ASN A 48 -7.62 -12.62 -3.41
C ASN A 48 -8.86 -12.20 -2.61
N GLN A 49 -9.96 -11.85 -3.30
CA GLN A 49 -11.24 -11.43 -2.72
C GLN A 49 -11.19 -10.13 -1.89
N TYR A 50 -10.08 -9.40 -1.95
CA TYR A 50 -9.91 -8.10 -1.30
C TYR A 50 -10.19 -6.95 -2.27
N THR A 51 -10.85 -5.93 -1.77
CA THR A 51 -11.03 -4.62 -2.43
C THR A 51 -9.73 -3.82 -2.42
N ALA A 52 -9.59 -2.79 -3.26
CA ALA A 52 -8.36 -1.99 -3.30
C ALA A 52 -8.01 -1.37 -1.93
N LEU A 53 -9.02 -0.86 -1.20
CA LEU A 53 -8.89 -0.41 0.18
C LEU A 53 -8.31 -1.49 1.11
N GLU A 54 -8.81 -2.72 1.05
CA GLU A 54 -8.31 -3.80 1.91
C GLU A 54 -6.87 -4.20 1.55
N GLN A 55 -6.54 -4.24 0.26
CA GLN A 55 -5.19 -4.53 -0.20
C GLN A 55 -4.20 -3.44 0.26
N LEU A 56 -4.61 -2.17 0.25
CA LEU A 56 -3.81 -1.07 0.77
C LEU A 56 -3.65 -1.13 2.29
N ILE A 57 -4.70 -1.44 3.05
CA ILE A 57 -4.60 -1.63 4.50
C ILE A 57 -3.58 -2.74 4.82
N LEU A 58 -3.67 -3.88 4.14
CA LEU A 58 -2.71 -4.97 4.32
C LEU A 58 -1.27 -4.54 3.99
N PHE A 59 -1.09 -3.63 3.04
CA PHE A 59 0.20 -3.06 2.68
C PHE A 59 0.75 -2.07 3.72
N GLU A 60 -0.04 -1.07 4.12
CA GLU A 60 0.39 0.00 5.04
C GLU A 60 0.65 -0.50 6.47
N PHE A 61 -0.04 -1.57 6.88
CA PHE A 61 0.13 -2.22 8.18
C PHE A 61 1.09 -3.42 8.15
N ASP A 62 1.82 -3.59 7.04
CA ASP A 62 2.86 -4.59 6.89
C ASP A 62 2.40 -6.04 7.14
N ALA A 63 1.25 -6.45 6.58
CA ALA A 63 0.63 -7.75 6.85
C ALA A 63 1.46 -8.98 6.43
N ILE A 64 2.53 -8.80 5.63
CA ILE A 64 3.51 -9.87 5.38
C ILE A 64 4.27 -10.22 6.66
N ASP A 65 4.68 -9.21 7.43
CA ASP A 65 5.46 -9.35 8.65
C ASP A 65 4.54 -9.38 9.90
N ASN A 66 3.33 -8.81 9.79
CA ASN A 66 2.30 -8.74 10.83
C ASN A 66 1.01 -9.48 10.39
N PRO A 67 0.98 -10.83 10.41
CA PRO A 67 -0.16 -11.58 9.88
C PRO A 67 -1.47 -11.37 10.66
N GLU A 68 -1.40 -10.89 11.91
CA GLU A 68 -2.57 -10.56 12.74
C GLU A 68 -3.43 -9.45 12.13
N ILE A 69 -2.84 -8.57 11.32
CA ILE A 69 -3.54 -7.52 10.58
C ILE A 69 -4.66 -8.10 9.71
N LYS A 70 -4.51 -9.32 9.18
CA LYS A 70 -5.60 -9.97 8.42
C LYS A 70 -6.85 -10.22 9.25
N LYS A 71 -6.70 -10.49 10.55
CA LYS A 71 -7.82 -10.72 11.46
C LYS A 71 -8.47 -9.39 11.86
N GLU A 72 -7.66 -8.34 12.00
CA GLU A 72 -8.10 -6.99 12.37
C GLU A 72 -8.64 -6.18 11.17
N LEU A 73 -8.36 -6.62 9.93
CA LEU A 73 -8.73 -5.95 8.69
C LEU A 73 -10.19 -5.45 8.66
N PRO A 74 -11.22 -6.23 9.06
CA PRO A 74 -12.60 -5.76 9.04
C PRO A 74 -12.86 -4.58 9.98
N GLU A 75 -12.16 -4.52 11.10
CA GLU A 75 -12.26 -3.44 12.08
C GLU A 75 -11.53 -2.19 11.60
N ILE A 76 -10.27 -2.34 11.16
CA ILE A 76 -9.48 -1.25 10.56
C ILE A 76 -10.21 -0.63 9.38
N LYS A 77 -10.76 -1.45 8.48
CA LYS A 77 -11.57 -0.99 7.34
C LYS A 77 -12.78 -0.18 7.80
N ARG A 78 -13.50 -0.65 8.82
CA ARG A 78 -14.70 0.04 9.33
C ARG A 78 -14.34 1.41 9.89
N GLU A 79 -13.26 1.50 10.64
CA GLU A 79 -12.76 2.77 11.20
C GLU A 79 -12.40 3.76 10.10
N ILE A 80 -11.61 3.34 9.10
CA ILE A 80 -11.24 4.17 7.94
C ILE A 80 -12.48 4.66 7.19
N ILE A 81 -13.47 3.79 6.93
CA ILE A 81 -14.73 4.20 6.28
C ILE A 81 -15.50 5.21 7.16
N SER A 82 -15.48 5.06 8.49
CA SER A 82 -16.12 6.01 9.40
C SER A 82 -15.40 7.37 9.40
N MET A 83 -14.07 7.35 9.41
CA MET A 83 -13.24 8.55 9.36
C MET A 83 -13.46 9.28 8.04
N SER A 84 -13.41 8.59 6.90
CA SER A 84 -13.58 9.21 5.56
C SER A 84 -14.89 9.99 5.43
N LYS A 85 -15.98 9.49 6.02
CA LYS A 85 -17.30 10.15 6.02
C LYS A 85 -17.38 11.38 6.93
N SER A 86 -16.45 11.50 7.87
CA SER A 86 -16.41 12.56 8.87
C SER A 86 -15.36 13.62 8.57
N LEU A 87 -14.53 13.42 7.53
CA LEU A 87 -13.54 14.39 7.08
C LEU A 87 -14.24 15.53 6.34
N ASP A 88 -14.24 16.71 6.95
CA ASP A 88 -14.39 17.96 6.21
C ASP A 88 -13.08 18.20 5.44
N PHE A 89 -13.18 18.56 4.16
CA PHE A 89 -12.15 18.57 3.08
C PHE A 89 -10.77 19.24 3.34
N LEU A 90 -10.36 19.55 4.57
CA LEU A 90 -9.30 20.53 4.88
C LEU A 90 -8.23 20.12 5.90
N GLU A 91 -8.19 18.89 6.42
CA GLU A 91 -7.34 18.58 7.59
C GLU A 91 -6.03 17.81 7.34
N TYR A 92 -5.84 17.12 6.20
CA TYR A 92 -4.60 16.38 5.96
C TYR A 92 -4.01 16.70 4.57
N ASP A 93 -2.72 17.00 4.54
CA ASP A 93 -2.02 17.19 3.27
C ASP A 93 -1.40 15.85 2.84
N ILE A 94 -2.16 15.01 2.15
CA ILE A 94 -1.64 13.80 1.51
C ILE A 94 -0.50 14.07 0.51
N SER A 95 -0.24 15.33 0.13
CA SER A 95 0.84 15.69 -0.79
C SER A 95 2.20 15.90 -0.11
N GLU A 96 2.28 15.87 1.23
CA GLU A 96 3.57 15.81 1.92
C GLU A 96 4.26 14.47 1.63
N GLN A 97 5.14 14.49 0.63
CA GLN A 97 6.05 13.40 0.34
C GLN A 97 7.05 13.28 1.48
N GLU A 98 6.97 12.19 2.24
CA GLU A 98 8.12 11.70 2.98
C GLU A 98 9.29 11.48 2.00
N ASP A 99 10.54 11.63 2.43
CA ASP A 99 11.71 11.23 1.64
C ASP A 99 11.65 9.71 1.41
N ILE A 100 10.96 9.29 0.35
CA ILE A 100 10.72 7.89 0.02
C ILE A 100 11.92 7.37 -0.77
N ASP A 101 12.55 6.30 -0.29
CA ASP A 101 13.41 5.47 -1.13
C ASP A 101 12.53 4.73 -2.13
N GLU A 102 12.35 5.32 -3.32
CA GLU A 102 11.50 4.81 -4.39
C GLU A 102 11.83 3.36 -4.75
N LYS A 103 13.12 3.00 -4.73
CA LYS A 103 13.55 1.64 -5.06
C LYS A 103 13.13 0.66 -3.97
N ALA A 104 13.33 1.01 -2.71
CA ALA A 104 12.88 0.20 -1.59
C ALA A 104 11.35 0.06 -1.59
N LEU A 105 10.62 1.14 -1.90
CA LEU A 105 9.17 1.13 -2.03
C LEU A 105 8.71 0.22 -3.18
N ASN A 106 9.29 0.36 -4.38
CA ASN A 106 8.95 -0.48 -5.53
C ASN A 106 9.19 -1.97 -5.23
N ILE A 107 10.30 -2.30 -4.55
CA ILE A 107 10.57 -3.67 -4.09
C ILE A 107 9.53 -4.12 -3.06
N LYS A 108 9.12 -3.25 -2.13
CA LYS A 108 8.07 -3.55 -1.14
C LYS A 108 6.75 -3.88 -1.86
N ILE A 109 6.28 -3.01 -2.76
CA ILE A 109 5.06 -3.26 -3.53
C ILE A 109 5.18 -4.55 -4.34
N ALA A 110 6.32 -4.78 -5.02
CA ALA A 110 6.58 -5.99 -5.77
C ALA A 110 6.48 -7.27 -4.92
N LYS A 111 6.95 -7.25 -3.66
CA LYS A 111 6.77 -8.37 -2.72
C LYS A 111 5.29 -8.63 -2.43
N TYR A 112 4.49 -7.60 -2.21
CA TYR A 112 3.05 -7.73 -1.97
C TYR A 112 2.31 -8.29 -3.19
N VAL A 113 2.68 -7.84 -4.40
CA VAL A 113 2.16 -8.42 -5.64
C VAL A 113 2.59 -9.88 -5.80
N ALA A 114 3.87 -10.18 -5.55
CA ALA A 114 4.39 -11.54 -5.67
C ALA A 114 3.71 -12.52 -4.71
N ARG A 115 3.32 -12.05 -3.52
CA ARG A 115 2.60 -12.81 -2.48
C ARG A 115 1.07 -12.80 -2.64
N GLY A 116 0.53 -12.08 -3.62
CA GLY A 116 -0.91 -12.03 -3.91
C GLY A 116 -1.73 -11.13 -2.99
N TYR A 117 -1.09 -10.28 -2.19
CA TYR A 117 -1.78 -9.30 -1.35
C TYR A 117 -2.26 -8.10 -2.17
N ILE A 118 -1.45 -7.67 -3.13
CA ILE A 118 -1.83 -6.64 -4.11
C ILE A 118 -2.03 -7.32 -5.46
N THR A 119 -3.05 -6.88 -6.19
CA THR A 119 -3.44 -7.45 -7.49
C THR A 119 -3.59 -6.36 -8.54
N ASP A 120 -3.39 -6.76 -9.79
CA ASP A 120 -3.50 -5.91 -10.98
C ASP A 120 -4.48 -6.53 -11.98
N ASP A 121 -5.60 -7.07 -11.46
CA ASP A 121 -6.52 -7.92 -12.23
C ASP A 121 -7.93 -7.38 -12.35
N ASN A 122 -8.24 -6.28 -11.66
CA ASN A 122 -9.57 -5.71 -11.61
C ASN A 122 -9.49 -4.19 -11.57
N ILE A 123 -10.25 -3.53 -12.45
CA ILE A 123 -10.31 -2.06 -12.53
C ILE A 123 -11.52 -1.61 -11.69
N SER A 124 -11.31 -0.59 -10.86
CA SER A 124 -12.40 0.05 -10.11
C SER A 124 -13.31 0.84 -11.05
N ASP A 125 -14.63 0.71 -10.89
CA ASP A 125 -15.60 1.53 -11.63
C ASP A 125 -15.59 2.99 -11.14
N THR A 126 -15.22 3.21 -9.88
CA THR A 126 -15.15 4.53 -9.24
C THR A 126 -13.90 5.30 -9.69
N VAL A 127 -12.73 4.67 -9.62
CA VAL A 127 -11.43 5.36 -9.81
C VAL A 127 -10.78 5.05 -11.17
N SER A 128 -11.29 4.06 -11.92
CA SER A 128 -10.73 3.62 -13.21
C SER A 128 -9.27 3.14 -13.15
N LEU A 129 -8.80 2.72 -11.96
CA LEU A 129 -7.47 2.19 -11.70
C LEU A 129 -7.56 0.79 -11.06
N THR A 130 -6.55 -0.06 -11.27
CA THR A 130 -6.43 -1.33 -10.55
C THR A 130 -5.96 -1.15 -9.10
N SER A 131 -6.07 -2.18 -8.25
CA SER A 131 -5.57 -2.10 -6.87
C SER A 131 -4.06 -1.82 -6.79
N LEU A 132 -3.27 -2.34 -7.72
CA LEU A 132 -1.85 -2.01 -7.86
C LEU A 132 -1.65 -0.53 -8.20
N GLU A 133 -2.39 -0.02 -9.19
CA GLU A 133 -2.28 1.38 -9.61
C GLU A 133 -2.73 2.34 -8.51
N GLN A 134 -3.82 2.05 -7.82
CA GLN A 134 -4.29 2.84 -6.67
C GLN A 134 -3.25 2.84 -5.53
N THR A 135 -2.59 1.72 -5.28
CA THR A 135 -1.50 1.65 -4.28
C THR A 135 -0.31 2.51 -4.69
N ILE A 136 0.12 2.43 -5.96
CA ILE A 136 1.22 3.27 -6.47
C ILE A 136 0.85 4.75 -6.36
N TYR A 137 -0.35 5.11 -6.81
CA TYR A 137 -0.84 6.48 -6.77
C TYR A 137 -0.91 7.03 -5.33
N PHE A 138 -1.39 6.22 -4.38
CA PHE A 138 -1.42 6.58 -2.97
C PHE A 138 -0.02 6.81 -2.37
N LYS A 139 1.00 6.03 -2.77
CA LYS A 139 2.35 6.15 -2.18
C LYS A 139 3.20 7.25 -2.78
N TYR A 140 3.09 7.48 -4.08
CA TYR A 140 3.90 8.47 -4.76
C TYR A 140 3.26 9.85 -4.75
N CYS A 141 1.92 9.92 -4.69
CA CYS A 141 1.12 11.13 -4.82
C CYS A 141 1.34 11.84 -6.17
N SER A 142 0.31 12.51 -6.70
CA SER A 142 0.42 13.42 -7.85
C SER A 142 1.22 12.89 -9.07
N LEU A 143 0.98 11.64 -9.48
CA LEU A 143 1.62 11.06 -10.67
C LEU A 143 0.85 11.41 -11.95
N SER A 144 1.59 11.73 -13.01
CA SER A 144 1.06 11.65 -14.37
C SER A 144 0.78 10.19 -14.77
N LEU A 145 -0.06 10.00 -15.79
CA LEU A 145 -0.38 8.67 -16.29
C LEU A 145 0.86 7.94 -16.84
N GLU A 146 1.79 8.68 -17.43
CA GLU A 146 3.07 8.18 -17.93
C GLU A 146 3.97 7.68 -16.81
N GLU A 147 4.10 8.45 -15.72
CA GLU A 147 4.91 8.08 -14.55
C GLU A 147 4.31 6.84 -13.85
N LEU A 148 2.99 6.81 -13.66
CA LEU A 148 2.30 5.65 -13.11
C LEU A 148 2.59 4.37 -13.92
N LYS A 149 2.58 4.46 -15.25
CA LYS A 149 2.92 3.34 -16.14
C LYS A 149 4.38 2.93 -16.09
N GLU A 150 5.29 3.85 -15.81
CA GLU A 150 6.71 3.54 -15.65
C GLU A 150 6.95 2.83 -14.33
N ILE A 151 6.48 3.40 -13.21
CA ILE A 151 6.60 2.81 -11.86
C ILE A 151 5.95 1.41 -11.83
N LYS A 152 4.75 1.28 -12.40
CA LYS A 152 4.07 -0.03 -12.53
C LYS A 152 4.94 -1.05 -13.26
N ARG A 153 5.61 -0.67 -14.35
CA ARG A 153 6.50 -1.56 -15.11
C ARG A 153 7.70 -1.99 -14.28
N GLU A 154 8.28 -1.08 -13.51
CA GLU A 154 9.39 -1.41 -12.59
C GLU A 154 8.96 -2.41 -11.51
N ILE A 155 7.81 -2.18 -10.87
CA ILE A 155 7.26 -3.09 -9.86
C ILE A 155 7.00 -4.48 -10.44
N VAL A 156 6.41 -4.57 -11.64
CA VAL A 156 6.16 -5.86 -12.31
C VAL A 156 7.47 -6.56 -12.67
N ALA A 157 8.49 -5.82 -13.10
CA ALA A 157 9.82 -6.38 -13.36
C ALA A 157 10.44 -6.93 -12.06
N GLU A 158 10.39 -6.18 -10.96
CA GLU A 158 10.86 -6.63 -9.65
C GLU A 158 10.08 -7.85 -9.13
N GLN A 159 8.76 -7.89 -9.36
CA GLN A 159 7.93 -9.05 -9.01
C GLN A 159 8.40 -10.32 -9.73
N ILE A 160 8.76 -10.22 -11.01
CA ILE A 160 9.29 -11.34 -11.79
C ILE A 160 10.64 -11.79 -11.23
N ASN A 161 11.54 -10.84 -10.94
CA ASN A 161 12.84 -11.12 -10.34
C ASN A 161 12.71 -11.85 -8.99
N LEU A 162 11.79 -11.40 -8.13
CA LEU A 162 11.52 -12.02 -6.82
C LEU A 162 11.02 -13.47 -6.93
N ARG A 163 10.42 -13.86 -8.07
CA ARG A 163 9.97 -15.23 -8.34
C ARG A 163 11.04 -16.10 -9.04
N GLY A 164 12.25 -15.58 -9.20
CA GLY A 164 13.35 -16.27 -9.89
C GLY A 164 13.26 -16.23 -11.41
N GLY A 165 12.40 -15.37 -11.97
CA GLY A 165 12.38 -15.08 -13.40
C GLY A 165 13.46 -14.08 -13.80
N SER A 166 13.86 -14.08 -15.07
CA SER A 166 14.75 -13.05 -15.64
C SER A 166 13.92 -12.10 -16.50
N VAL A 167 13.97 -10.80 -16.20
CA VAL A 167 13.34 -9.75 -17.02
C VAL A 167 14.26 -9.42 -18.20
N MET A 168 13.82 -9.71 -19.42
CA MET A 168 14.48 -9.29 -20.66
C MET A 168 14.52 -7.74 -20.71
N SER A 169 15.68 -7.17 -21.05
CA SER A 169 15.95 -5.72 -21.02
C SER A 169 15.02 -4.89 -21.92
N LYS A 170 14.94 -3.57 -21.66
CA LYS A 170 14.05 -2.55 -22.27
C LYS A 170 13.92 -2.57 -23.81
N ASP A 171 14.81 -3.25 -24.54
CA ASP A 171 14.83 -3.28 -26.01
C ASP A 171 13.87 -4.30 -26.67
N GLU A 172 13.24 -5.21 -25.92
CA GLU A 172 12.37 -6.27 -26.50
C GLU A 172 10.87 -6.12 -26.21
N TYR A 173 10.42 -5.03 -25.59
CA TYR A 173 9.00 -4.80 -25.29
C TYR A 173 8.22 -4.25 -26.51
N THR A 174 8.09 -5.05 -27.57
CA THR A 174 7.14 -4.79 -28.66
C THR A 174 5.84 -5.56 -28.45
N LYS A 175 4.80 -4.82 -28.04
CA LYS A 175 3.33 -4.94 -28.24
C LYS A 175 2.56 -6.28 -28.29
N ASP A 176 3.16 -7.46 -28.40
CA ASP A 176 2.42 -8.70 -28.70
C ASP A 176 2.21 -9.67 -27.53
N GLN A 177 2.73 -9.38 -26.33
CA GLN A 177 2.72 -10.38 -25.23
C GLN A 177 1.61 -10.22 -24.18
N TYR A 178 0.71 -9.23 -24.32
CA TYR A 178 -0.46 -9.10 -23.43
C TYR A 178 -1.48 -10.25 -23.54
N ARG A 179 -1.34 -11.18 -24.50
CA ARG A 179 -2.28 -12.32 -24.65
C ARG A 179 -1.90 -13.59 -23.90
N ASN A 180 -0.66 -13.77 -23.45
CA ASN A 180 -0.19 -15.08 -22.97
C ASN A 180 0.09 -15.18 -21.46
N ALA A 181 -0.09 -14.11 -20.68
CA ALA A 181 0.08 -14.16 -19.22
C ALA A 181 -1.22 -14.42 -18.43
N ILE A 182 -2.35 -14.68 -19.12
CA ILE A 182 -3.69 -14.89 -18.51
C ILE A 182 -4.11 -16.38 -18.46
N GLN A 183 -3.23 -17.31 -18.82
CA GLN A 183 -3.52 -18.74 -18.65
C GLN A 183 -2.40 -19.40 -17.88
N TYR A 184 -2.51 -19.43 -16.55
CA TYR A 184 -2.27 -20.58 -15.66
C TYR A 184 -2.75 -20.25 -14.25
#